data_AF-A0A554I980-F1
#
_entry.id   AF-A0A554I980-F1
#
_cell.length_a   1.000
_cell.length_b   1.000
_cell.length_c   1.000
_cell.angle_alpha   90.00
_cell.angle_beta   90.00
_cell.angle_gamma   90.00
#
_symmetry.space_group_name_H-M   'P 1'
#
loop_
_entity.id
_entity.type
_entity.pdbx_description
1 polymer ?
#
loop_
_entity_poly.entity_id
_entity_poly.type
_entity_poly.pdbx_seq_one_letter_code
_entity_poly.pdbx_strand_id
1 'polypeptide(L)'
;MYILKKFKTFTIGASDSKEINKIKVALRFIENNAVRSFSSVKLIRSIIVRPTGSYDNMLFPEEGIYVCEPKTILESSGVYLASLFIHEGAHMFQWKQGRKYIGDSAERDAYKVQRNFLKKFGDASEVEWLDKCLEEQWWKNNKGIKKETNFVQSDQKLIRFCKRYIEGKL
;
A
#
# COMPACT_ATOMS: atom_id res chain seq x y z
N MET A 1 -0.36 21.99 1.09
CA MET A 1 0.01 21.87 -0.33
C MET A 1 0.54 20.46 -0.56
N TYR A 2 0.05 19.74 -1.57
CA TYR A 2 0.48 18.37 -1.82
C TYR A 2 1.77 18.34 -2.64
N ILE A 3 2.76 17.58 -2.21
CA ILE A 3 4.06 17.44 -2.85
C ILE A 3 4.04 16.15 -3.66
N LEU A 4 4.28 16.25 -4.98
CA LEU A 4 4.46 15.10 -5.84
C LEU A 4 5.95 14.89 -6.14
N LYS A 5 6.45 13.67 -5.94
CA LYS A 5 7.83 13.28 -6.27
C LYS A 5 7.83 11.95 -7.02
N LYS A 6 8.60 11.88 -8.10
CA LYS A 6 8.92 10.61 -8.75
C LYS A 6 10.00 9.87 -7.95
N PHE A 7 9.88 8.55 -7.89
CA PHE A 7 10.90 7.63 -7.41
C PHE A 7 10.91 6.41 -8.32
N LYS A 8 11.88 6.35 -9.25
CA LYS A 8 11.89 5.35 -10.33
C LYS A 8 10.56 5.36 -11.08
N THR A 9 9.84 4.24 -11.11
CA THR A 9 8.53 4.07 -11.75
C THR A 9 7.37 4.57 -10.89
N PHE A 10 7.61 4.90 -9.61
CA PHE A 10 6.56 5.31 -8.68
C PHE A 10 6.34 6.83 -8.70
N THR A 11 5.08 7.24 -8.61
CA THR A 11 4.68 8.61 -8.28
C THR A 11 4.22 8.65 -6.82
N ILE A 12 4.94 9.37 -5.97
CA ILE A 12 4.61 9.50 -4.55
C ILE A 12 4.01 10.88 -4.33
N GLY A 13 2.82 10.95 -3.76
CA GLY A 13 2.16 12.20 -3.39
C GLY A 13 1.88 12.25 -1.90
N ALA A 14 2.33 13.28 -1.21
CA ALA A 14 2.12 13.44 0.24
C ALA A 14 2.03 14.91 0.64
N SER A 15 1.60 15.19 1.88
CA SER A 15 1.56 16.56 2.40
C SER A 15 2.88 17.00 3.02
N ASP A 16 3.71 16.05 3.47
CA ASP A 16 5.02 16.27 4.06
C ASP A 16 6.12 15.49 3.31
N SER A 17 7.26 16.16 3.12
CA SER A 17 8.51 15.56 2.66
C SER A 17 8.98 14.37 3.50
N LYS A 18 8.70 14.34 4.81
CA LYS A 18 9.04 13.22 5.71
C LYS A 18 8.33 11.94 5.30
N GLU A 19 7.05 12.04 4.96
CA GLU A 19 6.24 10.91 4.46
C GLU A 19 6.85 10.35 3.17
N ILE A 20 7.16 11.25 2.22
CA ILE A 20 7.80 10.88 0.95
C ILE A 20 9.13 10.16 1.17
N ASN A 21 9.97 10.70 2.05
CA ASN A 21 11.29 10.11 2.32
C ASN A 21 11.15 8.74 2.96
N LYS A 22 10.22 8.55 3.90
CA LYS A 22 9.98 7.27 4.55
C LYS A 22 9.47 6.20 3.56
N ILE A 23 8.53 6.57 2.68
CA ILE A 23 8.08 5.71 1.57
C ILE A 23 9.25 5.33 0.68
N LYS A 24 10.10 6.28 0.28
CA LYS A 24 11.29 5.99 -0.55
C LYS A 24 12.25 5.03 0.12
N VAL A 25 12.50 5.19 1.43
CA VAL A 25 13.38 4.29 2.20
C VAL A 25 12.80 2.89 2.22
N ALA A 26 11.51 2.73 2.54
CA ALA A 26 10.83 1.43 2.52
C ALA A 26 10.85 0.78 1.13
N LEU A 27 10.59 1.52 0.06
CA LEU A 27 10.66 1.00 -1.33
C LEU A 27 12.08 0.53 -1.70
N ARG A 28 13.12 1.31 -1.35
CA ARG A 28 14.52 0.88 -1.56
C ARG A 28 14.86 -0.37 -0.77
N PHE A 29 14.34 -0.49 0.46
CA PHE A 29 14.56 -1.66 1.29
C PHE A 29 14.02 -2.93 0.64
N ILE A 30 12.78 -2.89 0.11
CA ILE A 30 12.17 -4.02 -0.61
C ILE A 30 12.98 -4.34 -1.86
N GLU A 31 13.37 -3.33 -2.63
CA GLU A 31 14.13 -3.52 -3.86
C GLU A 31 15.45 -4.24 -3.62
N ASN A 32 16.19 -3.86 -2.59
CA ASN A 32 17.50 -4.42 -2.30
C ASN A 32 17.43 -5.82 -1.66
N ASN A 33 16.39 -6.10 -0.86
CA ASN A 33 16.35 -7.30 -0.01
C ASN A 33 15.31 -8.35 -0.46
N ALA A 34 14.28 -7.94 -1.20
CA ALA A 34 13.14 -8.77 -1.57
C ALA A 34 12.74 -8.58 -3.04
N VAL A 35 13.71 -8.71 -3.95
CA VAL A 35 13.56 -8.49 -5.41
C VAL A 35 12.32 -9.18 -6.00
N ARG A 36 12.03 -10.42 -5.60
CA ARG A 36 10.83 -11.15 -6.06
C ARG A 36 9.54 -10.44 -5.64
N SER A 37 9.40 -10.09 -4.36
CA SER A 37 8.23 -9.34 -3.87
C SER A 37 8.17 -7.95 -4.49
N PHE A 38 9.31 -7.30 -4.72
CA PHE A 38 9.37 -5.98 -5.37
C PHE A 38 8.73 -5.99 -6.77
N SER A 39 8.80 -7.11 -7.50
CA SER A 39 8.16 -7.21 -8.81
C SER A 39 6.64 -7.00 -8.76
N SER A 40 5.99 -7.49 -7.70
CA SER A 40 4.56 -7.27 -7.44
C SER A 40 4.28 -5.85 -6.96
N VAL A 41 5.15 -5.29 -6.10
CA VAL A 41 5.05 -3.90 -5.63
C VAL A 41 5.11 -2.90 -6.79
N LYS A 42 5.93 -3.16 -7.82
CA LYS A 42 6.01 -2.32 -9.03
C LYS A 42 4.72 -2.26 -9.86
N LEU A 43 3.74 -3.12 -9.58
CA LEU A 43 2.41 -2.99 -10.17
C LEU A 43 1.67 -1.76 -9.61
N ILE A 44 2.00 -1.34 -8.39
CA ILE A 44 1.60 -0.04 -7.82
C ILE A 44 2.42 1.04 -8.54
N ARG A 45 1.72 1.92 -9.25
CA ARG A 45 2.32 3.05 -9.98
C ARG A 45 2.38 4.30 -9.13
N SER A 46 1.44 4.46 -8.20
CA SER A 46 1.33 5.66 -7.38
C SER A 46 1.01 5.34 -5.93
N ILE A 47 1.66 6.06 -5.01
CA ILE A 47 1.43 5.97 -3.57
C ILE A 47 1.03 7.37 -3.08
N ILE A 48 -0.16 7.49 -2.52
CA ILE A 48 -0.78 8.76 -2.13
C ILE A 48 -1.05 8.76 -0.63
N VAL A 49 -0.55 9.76 0.09
CA VAL A 49 -0.70 9.91 1.56
C VAL A 49 -1.84 10.86 1.93
N ARG A 50 -3.02 10.33 2.22
CA ARG A 50 -4.21 11.16 2.46
C ARG A 50 -4.13 11.87 3.81
N PRO A 51 -4.34 13.19 3.93
CA PRO A 51 -4.28 13.88 5.22
C PRO A 51 -5.55 13.65 6.07
N THR A 52 -5.87 12.39 6.37
CA THR A 52 -6.92 12.02 7.32
C THR A 52 -6.31 11.42 8.60
N GLY A 53 -7.11 11.37 9.67
CA GLY A 53 -6.67 10.89 10.98
C GLY A 53 -6.81 9.38 11.20
N SER A 54 -7.13 8.62 10.15
CA SER A 54 -7.41 7.17 10.18
C SER A 54 -6.17 6.32 9.93
N TYR A 55 -6.33 4.99 10.03
CA TYR A 55 -5.33 4.00 9.63
C TYR A 55 -5.74 3.21 8.37
N ASP A 56 -6.92 3.51 7.83
CA ASP A 56 -7.51 2.78 6.70
C ASP A 56 -6.81 3.12 5.40
N ASN A 57 -6.19 2.12 4.78
CA ASN A 57 -5.58 2.26 3.47
C ASN A 57 -6.55 1.78 2.37
N MET A 58 -6.36 2.25 1.14
CA MET A 58 -7.18 1.86 -0.01
C MET A 58 -6.30 1.49 -1.19
N LEU A 59 -6.71 0.46 -1.93
CA LEU A 59 -6.06 0.04 -3.17
C LEU A 59 -7.04 0.21 -4.33
N PHE A 60 -6.55 0.82 -5.41
CA PHE A 60 -7.25 1.03 -6.67
C PHE A 60 -6.45 0.30 -7.77
N PRO A 61 -6.72 -1.00 -8.00
CA PRO A 61 -5.84 -1.81 -8.84
C PRO A 61 -5.83 -1.44 -10.31
N GLU A 62 -6.96 -0.98 -10.86
CA GLU A 62 -7.04 -0.60 -12.27
C GLU A 62 -6.15 0.60 -12.60
N GLU A 63 -6.10 1.55 -11.67
CA GLU A 63 -5.28 2.76 -11.73
C GLU A 63 -3.85 2.51 -11.25
N GLY A 64 -3.61 1.40 -10.55
CA GLY A 64 -2.34 1.10 -9.87
C GLY A 64 -2.02 2.13 -8.78
N ILE A 65 -3.04 2.55 -8.03
CA ILE A 65 -2.90 3.56 -6.97
C ILE A 65 -3.08 2.88 -5.62
N TYR A 66 -2.12 3.09 -4.73
CA TYR A 66 -2.26 2.80 -3.31
C TYR A 66 -2.41 4.11 -2.54
N VAL A 67 -3.48 4.22 -1.76
CA VAL A 67 -3.70 5.33 -0.84
C VAL A 67 -3.41 4.83 0.57
N CYS A 68 -2.55 5.55 1.25
CA CYS A 68 -2.09 5.25 2.60
C CYS A 68 -2.33 6.44 3.52
N GLU A 69 -2.45 6.15 4.81
CA GLU A 69 -2.67 7.19 5.82
C GLU A 69 -1.35 7.66 6.47
N PRO A 70 -1.25 8.95 6.84
CA PRO A 70 -0.08 9.55 7.45
C PRO A 70 0.39 8.81 8.68
N LYS A 71 -0.54 8.40 9.56
CA LYS A 71 -0.20 7.66 10.78
C LYS A 71 0.44 6.32 10.47
N THR A 72 -0.15 5.55 9.53
CA THR A 72 0.43 4.31 9.02
C THR A 72 1.85 4.51 8.52
N ILE A 73 2.14 5.63 7.86
CA ILE A 73 3.50 5.91 7.38
C ILE A 73 4.41 6.35 8.52
N LEU A 74 4.00 7.36 9.31
CA LEU A 74 4.86 8.05 10.26
C LEU A 74 5.13 7.24 11.53
N GLU A 75 4.20 6.41 11.97
CA GLU A 75 4.32 5.63 13.22
C GLU A 75 4.92 4.24 12.99
N SER A 76 4.75 3.65 11.80
CA SER A 76 5.32 2.33 11.48
C SER A 76 6.85 2.34 11.44
N SER A 77 7.49 1.22 11.75
CA SER A 77 8.91 1.05 11.41
C SER A 77 9.11 1.08 9.87
N GLY A 78 10.35 1.31 9.42
CA GLY A 78 10.67 1.26 8.00
C GLY A 78 10.41 -0.12 7.38
N VAL A 79 10.67 -1.19 8.15
CA VAL A 79 10.48 -2.58 7.69
C VAL A 79 9.00 -2.96 7.70
N TYR A 80 8.25 -2.56 8.72
CA TYR A 80 6.81 -2.80 8.75
C TYR A 80 6.11 -2.05 7.61
N LEU A 81 6.46 -0.78 7.35
CA LEU A 81 5.94 -0.05 6.20
C LEU A 81 6.30 -0.74 4.87
N ALA A 82 7.52 -1.28 4.75
CA ALA A 82 7.92 -2.07 3.59
C ALA A 82 7.05 -3.34 3.43
N SER A 83 6.73 -3.99 4.54
CA SER A 83 5.85 -5.18 4.55
C SER A 83 4.43 -4.85 4.07
N LEU A 84 3.90 -3.67 4.42
CA LEU A 84 2.60 -3.21 3.94
C LEU A 84 2.58 -3.02 2.41
N PHE A 85 3.63 -2.45 1.82
CA PHE A 85 3.71 -2.36 0.36
C PHE A 85 3.76 -3.73 -0.31
N ILE A 86 4.38 -4.71 0.34
CA ILE A 86 4.40 -6.10 -0.15
C ILE A 86 3.00 -6.73 -0.06
N HIS A 87 2.25 -6.49 1.02
CA HIS A 87 0.85 -6.91 1.17
C HIS A 87 0.00 -6.38 0.01
N GLU A 88 0.04 -5.06 -0.22
CA GLU A 88 -0.71 -4.43 -1.31
C GLU A 88 -0.21 -4.85 -2.70
N GLY A 89 1.10 -5.06 -2.85
CA GLY A 89 1.67 -5.65 -4.04
C GLY A 89 1.13 -7.05 -4.34
N ALA A 90 0.86 -7.85 -3.32
CA ALA A 90 0.24 -9.17 -3.47
C ALA A 90 -1.20 -9.05 -4.01
N HIS A 91 -1.99 -8.10 -3.51
CA HIS A 91 -3.32 -7.81 -4.05
C HIS A 91 -3.27 -7.35 -5.52
N MET A 92 -2.32 -6.47 -5.86
CA MET A 92 -2.10 -6.07 -7.26
C MET A 92 -1.77 -7.25 -8.16
N PHE A 93 -0.95 -8.19 -7.66
CA PHE A 93 -0.61 -9.41 -8.38
C PHE A 93 -1.83 -10.32 -8.55
N GLN A 94 -2.63 -10.53 -7.50
CA GLN A 94 -3.89 -11.30 -7.56
C GLN A 94 -4.84 -10.72 -8.62
N TRP A 95 -5.05 -9.40 -8.59
CA TRP A 95 -5.89 -8.69 -9.56
C TRP A 95 -5.39 -8.89 -11.00
N LYS A 96 -4.09 -8.73 -11.24
CA LYS A 96 -3.48 -8.91 -12.57
C LYS A 96 -3.63 -10.33 -13.12
N GLN A 97 -3.76 -11.32 -12.24
CA GLN A 97 -4.00 -12.72 -12.61
C GLN A 97 -5.50 -13.05 -12.80
N GLY A 98 -6.38 -12.04 -12.76
CA GLY A 98 -7.83 -12.23 -12.84
C GLY A 98 -8.43 -12.93 -11.61
N ARG A 99 -7.69 -12.99 -10.50
CA ARG A 99 -8.19 -13.56 -9.23
C ARG A 99 -8.94 -12.48 -8.46
N LYS A 100 -9.91 -12.90 -7.65
CA LYS A 100 -10.48 -12.02 -6.63
C LYS A 100 -9.35 -11.57 -5.71
N TYR A 101 -9.12 -10.26 -5.65
CA TYR A 101 -8.15 -9.61 -4.75
C TYR A 101 -8.83 -9.04 -3.50
N ILE A 102 -10.17 -9.07 -3.48
CA ILE A 102 -11.03 -8.73 -2.35
C ILE A 102 -11.66 -10.02 -1.83
N GLY A 103 -11.59 -10.23 -0.52
CA GLY A 103 -12.20 -11.36 0.19
C GLY A 103 -11.20 -12.16 1.02
N ASP A 104 -11.72 -12.99 1.92
CA ASP A 104 -10.94 -13.64 2.97
C ASP A 104 -9.72 -14.44 2.47
N SER A 105 -9.86 -15.19 1.38
CA SER A 105 -8.75 -15.95 0.83
C SER A 105 -7.65 -15.04 0.29
N ALA A 106 -8.03 -13.94 -0.37
CA ALA A 106 -7.09 -12.98 -0.95
C ALA A 106 -6.30 -12.25 0.14
N GLU A 107 -6.99 -11.83 1.22
CA GLU A 107 -6.37 -11.25 2.42
C GLU A 107 -5.41 -12.21 3.09
N ARG A 108 -5.84 -13.46 3.35
CA ARG A 108 -4.98 -14.46 3.99
C ARG A 108 -3.69 -14.73 3.19
N ASP A 109 -3.80 -14.79 1.87
CA ASP A 109 -2.64 -14.94 1.00
C ASP A 109 -1.71 -13.71 1.07
N ALA A 110 -2.27 -12.50 1.06
CA ALA A 110 -1.49 -11.26 1.19
C ALA A 110 -0.79 -11.17 2.57
N TYR A 111 -1.50 -11.49 3.66
CA TYR A 111 -0.95 -11.61 5.01
C TYR A 111 0.18 -12.63 5.09
N LYS A 112 0.03 -13.79 4.43
CA LYS A 112 1.09 -14.80 4.38
C LYS A 112 2.37 -14.26 3.73
N VAL A 113 2.24 -13.51 2.64
CA VAL A 113 3.39 -12.88 1.98
C VAL A 113 4.01 -11.80 2.88
N GLN A 114 3.19 -10.95 3.51
CA GLN A 114 3.64 -9.92 4.45
C GLN A 114 4.40 -10.54 5.63
N ARG A 115 3.82 -11.57 6.26
CA ARG A 115 4.39 -12.28 7.39
C ARG A 115 5.72 -12.94 7.05
N ASN A 116 5.82 -13.59 5.90
CA ASN A 116 7.07 -14.21 5.47
C ASN A 116 8.18 -13.19 5.26
N PHE A 117 7.82 -11.97 4.81
CA PHE A 117 8.77 -10.87 4.72
C PHE A 117 9.20 -10.38 6.10
N LEU A 118 8.26 -10.14 7.03
CA LEU A 118 8.58 -9.71 8.40
C LEU A 118 9.42 -10.74 9.15
N LYS A 119 9.13 -12.04 9.01
CA LYS A 119 9.96 -13.10 9.60
C LYS A 119 11.41 -13.09 9.14
N LYS A 120 11.68 -12.54 7.95
CA LYS A 120 13.02 -12.48 7.37
C LYS A 120 13.77 -11.19 7.70
N PHE A 121 13.04 -10.08 7.85
CA PHE A 121 13.65 -8.74 7.89
C PHE A 121 13.17 -7.84 9.03
N GLY A 122 12.02 -8.14 9.63
CA GLY A 122 11.41 -7.36 10.70
C GLY A 122 11.68 -7.95 12.07
N ASP A 123 11.19 -7.26 13.09
CA ASP A 123 11.33 -7.68 14.47
C ASP A 123 10.26 -8.71 14.85
N ALA A 124 10.55 -9.52 15.87
CA ALA A 124 9.62 -10.53 16.37
C ALA A 124 8.27 -9.92 16.78
N SER A 125 8.30 -8.74 17.40
CA SER A 125 7.10 -8.01 17.83
C SER A 125 6.20 -7.59 16.65
N GLU A 126 6.77 -7.28 15.48
CA GLU A 126 5.99 -6.94 14.28
C GLU A 126 5.28 -8.16 13.70
N VAL A 127 5.94 -9.33 13.77
CA VAL A 127 5.33 -10.61 13.38
C VAL A 127 4.21 -10.99 14.33
N GLU A 128 4.44 -10.87 15.65
CA GLU A 128 3.44 -11.15 16.68
C GLU A 128 2.22 -10.24 16.55
N TRP A 129 2.47 -8.93 16.34
CA TRP A 129 1.40 -7.97 16.11
C TRP A 129 0.60 -8.32 14.85
N LEU A 130 1.27 -8.70 13.75
CA LEU A 130 0.59 -9.09 12.51
C LEU A 130 -0.24 -10.37 12.69
N ASP A 131 0.31 -11.35 13.41
CA ASP A 131 -0.39 -12.60 13.73
C ASP A 131 -1.65 -12.33 14.55
N LYS A 132 -1.58 -11.43 15.53
CA LYS A 132 -2.76 -10.96 16.28
C LYS A 132 -3.80 -10.31 15.37
N CYS A 133 -3.39 -9.40 14.48
CA CYS A 133 -4.32 -8.80 13.50
C CYS A 133 -4.96 -9.85 12.57
N LEU A 134 -4.23 -10.91 12.24
CA LEU A 134 -4.71 -12.02 11.41
C LEU A 134 -5.76 -12.87 12.15
N GLU A 135 -5.51 -13.17 13.43
CA GLU A 135 -6.42 -13.92 14.31
C GLU A 135 -7.72 -13.15 14.55
N GLU A 136 -7.62 -11.84 14.82
CA GLU A 136 -8.76 -10.95 14.97
C GLU A 136 -9.52 -10.68 13.66
N GLN A 137 -8.97 -11.15 12.53
CA GLN A 137 -9.49 -10.91 11.18
C GLN A 137 -9.77 -9.42 10.97
N TRP A 138 -8.79 -8.57 11.31
CA TRP A 138 -9.01 -7.14 11.46
C TRP A 138 -9.61 -6.47 10.20
N TRP A 139 -9.30 -7.02 9.02
CA TRP A 139 -9.87 -6.58 7.73
C TRP A 139 -11.39 -6.79 7.58
N LYS A 140 -12.01 -7.67 8.38
CA LYS A 140 -13.47 -7.85 8.38
C LYS A 140 -14.18 -6.75 9.16
N ASN A 141 -13.53 -6.28 10.22
CA ASN A 141 -14.09 -5.28 11.13
C ASN A 141 -13.79 -3.86 10.64
N ASN A 142 -12.65 -3.66 9.97
CA ASN A 142 -12.35 -2.44 9.24
C ASN A 142 -12.99 -2.53 7.86
N LYS A 143 -14.15 -1.89 7.69
CA LYS A 143 -14.78 -1.66 6.38
C LYS A 143 -13.98 -0.64 5.56
N GLY A 144 -12.67 -0.82 5.42
CA GLY A 144 -11.86 -0.11 4.44
C GLY A 144 -12.52 -0.31 3.09
N ILE A 145 -13.06 0.75 2.51
CA ILE A 145 -13.86 0.68 1.30
C ILE A 145 -12.92 0.30 0.15
N LYS A 146 -12.79 -1.00 -0.13
CA LYS A 146 -12.19 -1.52 -1.36
C LYS A 146 -13.23 -1.34 -2.48
N LYS A 147 -13.27 -0.14 -3.08
CA LYS A 147 -14.13 0.16 -4.22
C LYS A 147 -13.52 -0.50 -5.46
N GLU A 148 -14.25 -1.42 -6.11
CA GLU A 148 -13.99 -1.77 -7.50
C GLU A 148 -14.37 -0.56 -8.37
N THR A 149 -13.38 0.11 -8.97
CA THR A 149 -13.60 1.20 -9.91
C THR A 149 -13.16 0.78 -11.30
N ASN A 150 -14.08 0.84 -12.27
CA ASN A 150 -13.78 0.70 -13.69
C ASN A 150 -13.09 1.98 -14.22
N PHE A 151 -11.77 2.05 -14.45
CA PHE A 151 -11.15 2.91 -15.50
C PHE A 151 -9.62 2.87 -15.71
N VAL A 152 -9.23 3.32 -16.93
CA VAL A 152 -7.93 3.19 -17.62
C VAL A 152 -6.90 4.34 -17.41
N GLN A 153 -5.63 3.90 -17.40
CA GLN A 153 -4.29 4.53 -17.38
C GLN A 153 -4.06 5.89 -18.10
N SER A 154 -3.67 6.94 -17.35
CA SER A 154 -2.72 8.01 -17.79
C SER A 154 -2.26 8.90 -16.61
N ASP A 155 -1.04 9.46 -16.66
CA ASP A 155 -0.46 10.33 -15.61
C ASP A 155 -1.30 11.61 -15.35
N GLN A 156 -1.98 12.15 -16.37
CA GLN A 156 -2.93 13.27 -16.19
C GLN A 156 -4.20 12.86 -15.43
N LYS A 157 -4.62 11.60 -15.55
CA LYS A 157 -5.75 11.06 -14.77
C LYS A 157 -5.35 10.77 -13.34
N LEU A 158 -4.10 10.39 -13.05
CA LEU A 158 -3.59 10.32 -11.67
C LEU A 158 -3.65 11.70 -11.00
N ILE A 159 -3.20 12.75 -11.68
CA ILE A 159 -3.29 14.12 -11.16
C ILE A 159 -4.77 14.50 -10.93
N ARG A 160 -5.66 14.17 -11.87
CA ARG A 160 -7.11 14.39 -11.71
C ARG A 160 -7.72 13.56 -10.58
N PHE A 161 -7.32 12.30 -10.43
CA PHE A 161 -7.71 11.41 -9.33
C PHE A 161 -7.27 12.03 -8.02
N CYS A 162 -6.00 12.41 -7.88
CA CYS A 162 -5.47 13.05 -6.68
C CYS A 162 -6.23 14.34 -6.36
N LYS A 163 -6.46 15.22 -7.35
CA LYS A 163 -7.25 16.44 -7.16
C LYS A 163 -8.67 16.13 -6.67
N ARG A 164 -9.39 15.24 -7.36
CA ARG A 164 -10.75 14.84 -6.97
C ARG A 164 -10.78 14.15 -5.61
N TYR A 165 -9.81 13.31 -5.30
CA TYR A 165 -9.71 12.56 -4.06
C TYR A 165 -9.44 13.47 -2.87
N ILE A 166 -8.49 14.40 -3.03
CA ILE A 166 -8.18 15.43 -2.03
C ILE A 166 -9.38 16.36 -1.82
N GLU A 167 -10.13 16.68 -2.88
CA GLU A 167 -11.33 17.52 -2.80
C GLU A 167 -12.58 16.78 -2.27
N GLY A 168 -12.49 15.48 -1.96
CA GLY A 168 -13.64 14.67 -1.49
C GLY A 168 -14.69 14.39 -2.57
N LYS A 169 -14.33 14.46 -3.86
CA LYS A 169 -15.21 14.34 -5.03
C LYS A 169 -15.12 12.96 -5.71
N LEU A 170 -14.88 11.90 -4.93
CA LEU A 170 -14.68 10.51 -5.38
C LEU A 170 -15.63 9.51 -4.67
#